data_AF-A0AAU8I7F8-F1
#
_entry.id   AF-A0AAU8I7F8-F1
#
_cell.length_a   1.000
_cell.length_b   1.000
_cell.length_c   1.000
_cell.angle_alpha   90.00
_cell.angle_beta   90.00
_cell.angle_gamma   90.00
#
_symmetry.space_group_name_H-M   'P 1'
#
loop_
_entity.id
_entity.type
_entity.pdbx_description
1 polymer ?
#
loop_
_entity_poly.entity_id
_entity_poly.type
_entity_poly.pdbx_seq_one_letter_code
_entity_poly.pdbx_strand_id
1 'polypeptide(L)'
;MSLGLVDWGTLVVGKKRGWIGKDDVIDYCNYILRKSHDEKAISMLVVDEASEEDFFDALYKNAGPFEEFVEQEKWRLAFLVYISNLNSDDNEKIRLLQEVYADFYYPEDMAECSIYGGGRGDPLAAMMRVIAELSKKLCIKNNIIN
;
A
#
# COMPACT_ATOMS: atom_id res chain seq x y z
N MET A 1 -4.53 11.40 7.74
CA MET A 1 -4.74 10.31 8.71
C MET A 1 -3.82 9.16 8.29
N SER A 2 -2.98 8.61 9.16
CA SER A 2 -2.13 7.46 8.83
C SER A 2 -2.92 6.18 9.10
N LEU A 3 -3.06 5.29 8.11
CA LEU A 3 -3.77 4.02 8.25
C LEU A 3 -3.02 3.00 9.13
N GLY A 4 -1.82 3.34 9.62
CA GLY A 4 -0.99 2.40 10.38
C GLY A 4 -0.56 1.18 9.56
N LEU A 5 -0.63 1.27 8.23
CA LEU A 5 -0.37 0.18 7.30
C LEU A 5 1.11 -0.07 7.04
N VAL A 6 1.95 0.93 7.21
CA VAL A 6 3.35 0.84 6.80
C VAL A 6 4.14 0.18 7.91
N ASP A 7 4.76 -0.95 7.59
CA ASP A 7 5.87 -1.55 8.31
C ASP A 7 7.00 -1.94 7.35
N TRP A 8 8.07 -2.53 7.88
CA TRP A 8 9.23 -2.93 7.08
C TRP A 8 8.90 -3.92 5.96
N GLY A 9 7.98 -4.87 6.19
CA GLY A 9 7.52 -5.80 5.16
C GLY A 9 6.75 -5.08 4.05
N THR A 10 5.93 -4.10 4.44
CA THR A 10 5.21 -3.23 3.49
C THR A 10 6.18 -2.49 2.57
N LEU A 11 7.27 -1.94 3.11
CA LEU A 11 8.30 -1.24 2.31
C LEU A 11 9.00 -2.19 1.34
N VAL A 12 9.35 -3.40 1.77
CA VAL A 12 9.95 -4.42 0.88
C VAL A 12 9.05 -4.70 -0.32
N VAL A 13 7.76 -4.96 -0.08
CA VAL A 13 6.81 -5.24 -1.17
C VAL A 13 6.64 -4.02 -2.08
N GLY A 14 6.53 -2.82 -1.51
CA GLY A 14 6.41 -1.59 -2.28
C GLY A 14 7.61 -1.39 -3.21
N LYS A 15 8.83 -1.55 -2.68
CA LYS A 15 10.07 -1.41 -3.44
C LYS A 15 10.21 -2.51 -4.51
N LYS A 16 9.91 -3.76 -4.17
CA LYS A 16 9.91 -4.91 -5.11
C LYS A 16 8.95 -4.70 -6.29
N ARG A 17 7.79 -4.07 -6.04
CA ARG A 17 6.76 -3.77 -7.05
C ARG A 17 7.00 -2.45 -7.79
N GLY A 18 7.98 -1.66 -7.37
CA GLY A 18 8.25 -0.33 -7.94
C GLY A 18 7.21 0.74 -7.56
N TRP A 19 6.38 0.49 -6.54
CA TRP A 19 5.41 1.48 -6.04
C TRP A 19 6.04 2.57 -5.19
N ILE A 20 7.23 2.30 -4.64
CA ILE A 20 8.03 3.27 -3.90
C ILE A 20 9.50 3.22 -4.35
N GLY A 21 10.16 4.36 -4.23
CA GLY A 21 11.59 4.54 -4.43
C GLY A 21 12.41 4.37 -3.16
N LYS A 22 13.71 4.61 -3.31
CA LYS A 22 14.66 4.64 -2.20
C LYS A 22 14.33 5.79 -1.25
N ASP A 23 14.06 6.97 -1.80
CA ASP A 23 13.72 8.18 -1.04
C ASP A 23 12.52 7.98 -0.12
N ASP A 24 11.48 7.26 -0.56
CA ASP A 24 10.31 6.95 0.27
C ASP A 24 10.67 6.10 1.51
N VAL A 25 11.61 5.16 1.36
CA VAL A 25 12.11 4.34 2.46
C VAL A 25 12.92 5.20 3.44
N ILE A 26 13.75 6.12 2.93
CA ILE A 26 14.53 7.06 3.74
C ILE A 26 13.61 8.02 4.50
N ASP A 27 12.58 8.55 3.85
CA ASP A 27 11.57 9.39 4.48
C ASP A 27 10.83 8.66 5.61
N TYR A 28 10.51 7.37 5.40
CA TYR A 28 9.94 6.54 6.44
C TYR A 28 10.91 6.33 7.62
N CYS A 29 12.20 6.07 7.36
CA CYS A 29 13.22 5.94 8.40
C CYS A 29 13.33 7.22 9.24
N ASN A 30 13.41 8.37 8.58
CA ASN A 30 13.42 9.68 9.23
C ASN A 30 12.16 9.93 10.06
N TYR A 31 10.99 9.55 9.56
CA TYR A 31 9.74 9.65 10.29
C TYR A 31 9.72 8.80 11.56
N ILE A 32 10.19 7.54 11.50
CA ILE A 32 10.26 6.67 12.68
C ILE A 32 11.26 7.21 13.69
N LEU A 33 12.45 7.66 13.26
CA LEU A 33 13.49 8.14 14.17
C LEU A 33 13.08 9.39 14.96
N ARG A 34 12.18 10.20 14.41
CA ARG A 34 11.56 11.32 15.13
C ARG A 34 10.62 10.87 16.26
N LYS A 35 10.16 9.62 16.23
CA LYS A 35 9.16 9.07 17.16
C LYS A 35 9.75 8.05 18.14
N SER A 36 10.78 7.32 17.74
CA SER A 36 11.41 6.26 18.51
C SER A 36 12.86 6.05 18.12
N HIS A 37 13.64 5.43 18.99
CA HIS A 37 14.98 4.98 18.64
C HIS A 37 14.89 3.59 17.98
N ASP A 38 14.73 3.57 16.66
CA ASP A 38 14.62 2.33 15.87
C ASP A 38 15.95 2.02 15.18
N GLU A 39 16.60 0.92 15.60
CA GLU A 39 17.90 0.51 15.07
C GLU A 39 17.87 0.12 13.59
N LYS A 40 16.73 -0.36 13.07
CA LYS A 40 16.57 -0.70 11.67
C LYS A 40 16.51 0.56 10.81
N ALA A 41 15.87 1.61 11.30
CA ALA A 41 15.88 2.91 10.64
C ALA A 41 17.30 3.51 10.58
N ILE A 42 18.08 3.38 11.65
CA ILE A 42 19.50 3.79 11.64
C ILE A 42 20.29 2.96 10.61
N SER A 43 20.12 1.64 10.59
CA SER A 43 20.87 0.78 9.66
C SER A 43 20.53 1.06 8.19
N MET A 44 19.28 1.40 7.88
CA MET A 44 18.88 1.83 6.52
C MET A 44 19.55 3.15 6.11
N LEU A 45 19.64 4.14 6.99
CA LEU A 45 20.29 5.42 6.68
C LEU A 45 21.79 5.26 6.43
N VAL A 46 22.45 4.27 7.05
CA VAL A 46 23.89 3.99 6.82
C VAL A 46 24.13 3.48 5.40
N VAL A 47 23.16 2.79 4.79
CA VAL A 47 23.28 2.22 3.43
C VAL A 47 22.62 3.09 2.36
N ASP A 48 22.25 4.33 2.67
CA ASP A 48 21.59 5.24 1.74
C ASP A 48 22.49 5.62 0.54
N GLU A 49 23.80 5.53 0.65
CA GLU A 49 24.70 5.77 -0.51
C GLU A 49 25.13 4.46 -1.21
N ALA A 50 24.57 3.32 -0.78
CA ALA A 50 24.87 2.02 -1.37
C ALA A 50 24.17 1.82 -2.72
N SER A 51 24.59 0.76 -3.43
CA SER A 51 23.95 0.31 -4.66
C SER A 51 22.46 -0.04 -4.41
N GLU A 52 21.64 -0.01 -5.46
CA GLU A 52 20.23 -0.39 -5.36
C GLU A 52 20.04 -1.84 -4.84
N GLU A 53 20.94 -2.75 -5.24
CA GLU A 53 20.94 -4.14 -4.79
C GLU A 53 21.25 -4.24 -3.29
N ASP A 54 22.34 -3.62 -2.84
CA ASP A 54 22.73 -3.63 -1.42
C ASP A 54 21.68 -2.96 -0.53
N PHE A 55 21.07 -1.87 -1.03
CA PHE A 55 19.99 -1.17 -0.34
C PHE A 55 18.75 -2.08 -0.19
N PHE A 56 18.33 -2.75 -1.27
CA PHE A 56 17.19 -3.65 -1.23
C PHE A 56 17.46 -4.86 -0.32
N ASP A 57 18.67 -5.41 -0.35
CA ASP A 57 19.11 -6.49 0.54
C ASP A 57 19.05 -6.07 2.02
N ALA A 58 19.50 -4.86 2.35
CA ALA A 58 19.43 -4.32 3.70
C ALA A 58 17.97 -4.14 4.15
N LEU A 59 17.12 -3.60 3.27
CA LEU A 59 15.68 -3.45 3.53
C LEU A 59 15.01 -4.79 3.79
N TYR A 60 15.31 -5.80 2.96
CA TYR A 60 14.78 -7.16 3.11
C TYR A 60 15.23 -7.80 4.44
N LYS A 61 16.50 -7.66 4.81
CA LYS A 61 17.04 -8.13 6.10
C LYS A 61 16.36 -7.44 7.29
N ASN A 62 16.15 -6.13 7.20
CA ASN A 62 15.48 -5.36 8.26
C ASN A 62 14.01 -5.73 8.42
N ALA A 63 13.31 -6.11 7.35
CA ALA A 63 11.94 -6.60 7.44
C ALA A 63 11.84 -7.90 8.24
N GLY A 64 12.83 -8.79 8.12
CA GLY A 64 12.75 -10.13 8.69
C GLY A 64 11.64 -10.96 8.01
N PRO A 65 11.13 -12.02 8.65
CA PRO A 65 10.03 -12.80 8.11
C PRO A 65 8.73 -11.98 8.03
N PHE A 66 8.10 -11.96 6.85
CA PHE A 66 6.78 -11.37 6.64
C PHE A 66 5.99 -12.18 5.60
N GLU A 67 4.67 -12.04 5.61
CA GLU A 67 3.79 -12.66 4.62
C GLU A 67 3.56 -11.70 3.46
N GLU A 68 4.23 -11.93 2.32
CA GLU A 68 4.14 -11.04 1.16
C GLU A 68 2.70 -10.79 0.70
N PHE A 69 1.82 -11.79 0.80
CA PHE A 69 0.40 -11.64 0.49
C PHE A 69 -0.29 -10.61 1.38
N VAL A 70 -0.03 -10.63 2.69
CA VAL A 70 -0.61 -9.65 3.64
C VAL A 70 -0.11 -8.25 3.32
N GLU A 71 1.18 -8.09 3.04
CA GLU A 71 1.76 -6.80 2.67
C GLU A 71 1.21 -6.25 1.34
N GLN A 72 0.93 -7.13 0.38
CA GLN A 72 0.23 -6.75 -0.86
C GLN A 72 -1.20 -6.26 -0.56
N GLU A 73 -1.92 -6.89 0.36
CA GLU A 73 -3.26 -6.42 0.75
C GLU A 73 -3.24 -5.04 1.42
N LYS A 74 -2.19 -4.74 2.21
CA LYS A 74 -1.99 -3.40 2.77
C LYS A 74 -1.82 -2.35 1.67
N TRP A 75 -0.99 -2.63 0.67
CA TRP A 75 -0.82 -1.76 -0.49
C TRP A 75 -2.11 -1.58 -1.28
N ARG A 76 -2.84 -2.67 -1.53
CA ARG A 76 -4.14 -2.62 -2.22
C ARG A 76 -5.09 -1.69 -1.49
N LEU A 77 -5.21 -1.83 -0.17
CA LEU A 77 -6.03 -0.93 0.63
C LEU A 77 -5.55 0.52 0.55
N ALA A 78 -4.23 0.76 0.62
CA ALA A 78 -3.67 2.11 0.51
C ALA A 78 -4.02 2.78 -0.84
N PHE A 79 -3.91 2.05 -1.95
CA PHE A 79 -4.30 2.56 -3.28
C PHE A 79 -5.80 2.85 -3.38
N LEU A 80 -6.66 1.96 -2.88
CA LEU A 80 -8.11 2.17 -2.93
C LEU A 80 -8.54 3.36 -2.06
N VAL A 81 -7.95 3.51 -0.87
CA VAL A 81 -8.19 4.67 0.01
C VAL A 81 -7.63 5.96 -0.60
N TYR A 82 -6.50 5.90 -1.31
CA TYR A 82 -5.98 7.04 -2.05
C TYR A 82 -6.99 7.48 -3.13
N ILE A 83 -7.47 6.55 -3.96
CA ILE A 83 -8.46 6.84 -5.01
C ILE A 83 -9.74 7.43 -4.42
N SER A 84 -10.26 6.87 -3.33
CA SER A 84 -11.50 7.37 -2.72
C SER A 84 -11.39 8.82 -2.27
N ASN A 85 -10.23 9.22 -1.75
CA ASN A 85 -9.93 10.56 -1.25
C ASN A 85 -9.46 11.56 -2.31
N LEU A 86 -9.23 11.13 -3.56
CA LEU A 86 -8.88 12.05 -4.63
C LEU A 86 -9.98 13.08 -4.84
N ASN A 87 -9.58 14.35 -4.97
CA ASN A 87 -10.47 15.42 -5.41
C ASN A 87 -10.47 15.49 -6.95
N SER A 88 -10.90 14.39 -7.58
CA SER A 88 -11.03 14.22 -9.02
C SER A 88 -12.47 13.81 -9.36
N ASP A 89 -12.84 13.90 -10.63
CA ASP A 89 -14.12 13.35 -11.08
C ASP A 89 -14.14 11.81 -11.01
N ASP A 90 -15.36 11.26 -11.09
CA ASP A 90 -15.60 9.83 -10.97
C ASP A 90 -14.97 9.02 -12.11
N ASN A 91 -14.86 9.58 -13.32
CA ASN A 91 -14.25 8.87 -14.45
C ASN A 91 -12.76 8.65 -14.21
N GLU A 92 -12.08 9.65 -13.66
CA GLU A 92 -10.67 9.52 -13.30
C GLU A 92 -10.46 8.50 -12.17
N LYS A 93 -11.34 8.49 -11.16
CA LYS A 93 -11.29 7.48 -10.09
C LYS A 93 -11.52 6.07 -10.63
N ILE A 94 -12.48 5.90 -11.55
CA ILE A 94 -12.77 4.62 -12.20
C ILE A 94 -11.57 4.16 -13.04
N ARG A 95 -10.92 5.09 -13.77
CA ARG A 95 -9.72 4.80 -14.56
C ARG A 95 -8.59 4.27 -13.67
N LEU A 96 -8.26 4.99 -12.60
CA LEU A 96 -7.25 4.56 -11.62
C LEU A 96 -7.62 3.23 -10.94
N LEU A 97 -8.91 3.03 -10.65
CA LEU A 97 -9.40 1.76 -10.11
C LEU A 97 -9.17 0.58 -11.07
N GLN A 98 -9.24 0.79 -12.39
CA GLN A 98 -8.90 -0.26 -13.37
C GLN A 98 -7.40 -0.56 -13.39
N GLU A 99 -6.55 0.45 -13.22
CA GLU A 99 -5.09 0.28 -13.12
C GLU A 99 -4.75 -0.56 -11.88
N VAL A 100 -5.29 -0.18 -10.72
CA VAL A 100 -5.12 -0.96 -9.47
C VAL A 100 -5.66 -2.38 -9.64
N TYR A 101 -6.81 -2.56 -10.28
CA TYR A 101 -7.35 -3.90 -10.52
C TYR A 101 -6.37 -4.78 -11.33
N ALA A 102 -5.72 -4.22 -12.35
CA ALA A 102 -4.73 -4.92 -13.16
C ALA A 102 -3.40 -5.15 -12.43
N ASP A 103 -2.89 -4.15 -11.70
CA ASP A 103 -1.62 -4.20 -10.96
C ASP A 103 -1.62 -5.28 -9.87
N PHE A 104 -2.80 -5.56 -9.31
CA PHE A 104 -3.02 -6.63 -8.33
C PHE A 104 -3.49 -7.95 -8.97
N TYR A 105 -3.32 -8.11 -10.28
CA TYR A 105 -3.64 -9.33 -11.04
C TYR A 105 -5.11 -9.75 -11.00
N TYR A 106 -6.03 -8.80 -11.10
CA TYR A 106 -7.47 -9.03 -11.22
C TYR A 106 -8.05 -9.85 -10.04
N PRO A 107 -7.91 -9.37 -8.79
CA PRO A 107 -8.36 -10.12 -7.63
C PRO A 107 -9.90 -10.25 -7.61
N GLU A 108 -10.39 -11.45 -7.29
CA GLU A 108 -11.81 -11.81 -7.43
C GLU A 108 -12.76 -10.88 -6.66
N ASP A 109 -12.36 -10.44 -5.46
CA ASP A 109 -13.13 -9.51 -4.62
C ASP A 109 -13.29 -8.10 -5.24
N MET A 110 -12.49 -7.75 -6.24
CA MET A 110 -12.59 -6.51 -7.01
C MET A 110 -13.25 -6.68 -8.38
N ALA A 111 -13.81 -7.85 -8.71
CA ALA A 111 -14.43 -8.08 -10.02
C ALA A 111 -15.55 -7.06 -10.32
N GLU A 112 -16.32 -6.66 -9.31
CA GLU A 112 -17.38 -5.64 -9.42
C GLU A 112 -16.84 -4.20 -9.54
N CYS A 113 -15.57 -3.97 -9.22
CA CYS A 113 -14.90 -2.68 -9.45
C CYS A 113 -14.56 -2.47 -10.92
N SER A 114 -14.61 -3.51 -11.75
CA SER A 114 -14.30 -3.39 -13.17
C SER A 114 -15.51 -3.04 -14.02
N ILE A 115 -15.37 -2.01 -14.85
CA ILE A 115 -16.37 -1.70 -15.89
C ILE A 115 -16.48 -2.79 -16.97
N TYR A 116 -15.50 -3.70 -17.02
CA TYR A 116 -15.50 -4.88 -17.90
C TYR A 116 -16.00 -6.14 -17.22
N GLY A 117 -16.19 -6.12 -15.88
CA GLY A 117 -16.47 -7.30 -15.05
C GLY A 117 -17.90 -7.85 -15.17
N GLY A 118 -18.73 -7.35 -16.09
CA GLY A 118 -20.11 -7.81 -16.30
C GLY A 118 -21.08 -7.47 -15.17
N GLY A 119 -20.60 -6.88 -14.07
CA GLY A 119 -21.41 -6.36 -12.97
C GLY A 119 -22.25 -5.15 -13.40
N ARG A 120 -23.49 -5.07 -12.93
CA ARG A 120 -24.40 -3.94 -13.20
C ARG A 120 -24.30 -2.81 -12.15
N GLY A 121 -23.34 -2.90 -11.23
CA GLY A 121 -23.18 -1.98 -10.11
C GLY A 121 -22.26 -0.81 -10.41
N ASP A 122 -22.32 0.23 -9.57
CA ASP A 122 -21.37 1.34 -9.57
C ASP A 122 -19.97 0.85 -9.09
N PRO A 123 -18.91 0.95 -9.92
CA PRO A 123 -17.55 0.57 -9.56
C PRO A 123 -17.02 1.24 -8.28
N LEU A 124 -17.38 2.50 -8.03
CA LEU A 124 -16.92 3.22 -6.85
C LEU A 124 -17.63 2.73 -5.59
N ALA A 125 -18.91 2.39 -5.69
CA ALA A 125 -19.63 1.73 -4.62
C ALA A 125 -19.05 0.32 -4.32
N ALA A 126 -18.61 -0.43 -5.34
CA ALA A 126 -17.92 -1.70 -5.16
C ALA A 126 -16.56 -1.51 -4.47
N MET A 127 -15.77 -0.52 -4.90
CA MET A 127 -14.51 -0.15 -4.25
C MET A 127 -14.67 0.13 -2.76
N MET A 128 -15.72 0.88 -2.38
CA MET A 128 -15.98 1.16 -0.96
C MET A 128 -16.27 -0.10 -0.13
N ARG A 129 -16.92 -1.12 -0.72
CA ARG A 129 -17.10 -2.43 -0.07
C ARG A 129 -15.77 -3.16 0.12
N VAL A 130 -14.92 -3.16 -0.91
CA VAL A 130 -13.59 -3.78 -0.84
C VAL A 130 -12.71 -3.10 0.22
N ILE A 131 -12.73 -1.77 0.29
CA ILE A 131 -12.03 -1.00 1.34
C ILE A 131 -12.50 -1.44 2.73
N ALA A 132 -13.82 -1.60 2.93
CA ALA A 132 -14.37 -2.01 4.22
C ALA A 132 -13.92 -3.42 4.63
N GLU A 133 -14.00 -4.38 3.71
CA GLU A 133 -13.58 -5.77 3.96
C GLU A 133 -12.08 -5.89 4.19
N LEU A 134 -11.24 -5.22 3.38
CA LEU A 134 -9.80 -5.18 3.57
C LEU A 134 -9.40 -4.54 4.91
N SER A 135 -10.03 -3.43 5.28
CA SER A 135 -9.76 -2.77 6.56
C SER A 135 -10.11 -3.67 7.74
N LYS A 136 -11.22 -4.41 7.65
CA LYS A 136 -11.62 -5.39 8.65
C LYS A 136 -10.64 -6.56 8.71
N LYS A 137 -10.24 -7.11 7.55
CA LYS A 137 -9.28 -8.23 7.45
C LYS A 137 -7.92 -7.89 8.04
N LEU A 138 -7.43 -6.68 7.77
CA LEU A 138 -6.15 -6.17 8.26
C LEU A 138 -6.24 -5.63 9.70
N CYS A 139 -7.38 -5.79 10.38
CA CYS A 139 -7.63 -5.30 11.74
C CYS A 139 -7.39 -3.80 11.93
N ILE A 140 -7.59 -3.00 10.88
CA ILE A 140 -7.47 -1.54 10.93
C ILE A 140 -8.79 -0.99 11.47
N LYS A 141 -8.72 -0.21 12.57
CA LYS A 141 -9.91 0.46 13.10
C LYS A 141 -10.38 1.53 12.10
N ASN A 142 -11.48 1.25 11.40
CA ASN A 142 -12.21 2.23 10.61
C ASN A 142 -12.70 3.38 11.52
N ASN A 143 -11.95 4.47 11.60
CA ASN A 143 -12.49 5.75 12.08
C ASN A 143 -13.10 6.54 10.90
N ILE A 144 -13.87 5.87 10.05
CA ILE A 144 -14.63 6.48 8.95
C ILE A 144 -16.11 6.38 9.26
N ILE A 145 -16.56 6.99 10.36
CA ILE A 145 -17.93 7.52 10.51
C ILE A 145 -17.88 8.66 11.54
N ASN A 146 -18.00 9.90 11.06
CA ASN A 146 -18.83 10.97 11.61
C ASN A 146 -18.84 12.15 10.64
#